data_AF-A0A3M8EGN9-F1
#
_entry.id   AF-A0A3M8EGN9-F1
#
_cell.length_a   1.000
_cell.length_b   1.000
_cell.length_c   1.000
_cell.angle_alpha   90.00
_cell.angle_beta   90.00
_cell.angle_gamma   90.00
#
_symmetry.space_group_name_H-M   'P 1'
#
loop_
_entity.id
_entity.type
_entity.pdbx_description
1 polymer ?
#
loop_
_entity_poly.entity_id
_entity_poly.type
_entity_poly.pdbx_seq_one_letter_code
_entity_poly.pdbx_strand_id
1 'polypeptide(L)'
;MATLRALMALIVLLILAGCVSQAQFLDNKQSMAIQTASNRAQFELSCQDTSATVISREVIQPALQGPWVNGIQRAEYTIGISGCGKKAMFVVICPDGGEGCFAAGPGRFHHEY
;
A
#
# COMPACT_ATOMS: atom_id res chain seq x y z
N MET A 1 -36.14 14.45 19.19
CA MET A 1 -34.75 14.86 19.55
C MET A 1 -33.85 13.67 19.90
N ALA A 2 -34.29 12.70 20.71
CA ALA A 2 -33.48 11.52 21.06
C ALA A 2 -33.09 10.65 19.84
N THR A 3 -34.00 10.46 18.89
CA THR A 3 -33.76 9.70 17.66
C THR A 3 -32.73 10.35 16.75
N LEU A 4 -32.75 11.68 16.61
CA LEU A 4 -31.78 12.44 15.81
C LEU A 4 -30.36 12.39 16.41
N ARG A 5 -30.25 12.43 17.74
CA ARG A 5 -28.98 12.28 18.46
C ARG A 5 -28.41 10.86 18.33
N ALA A 6 -29.25 9.84 18.42
CA ALA A 6 -28.85 8.45 18.22
C ALA A 6 -28.38 8.20 16.77
N LEU A 7 -29.05 8.80 15.78
CA LEU A 7 -28.67 8.69 14.37
C LEU A 7 -27.34 9.38 14.07
N MET A 8 -27.11 10.58 14.63
CA MET A 8 -25.82 11.26 14.54
C MET A 8 -24.69 10.44 15.19
N ALA A 9 -24.93 9.86 16.36
CA ALA A 9 -23.94 9.02 17.03
C ALA A 9 -23.57 7.78 16.19
N LEU A 10 -24.55 7.15 15.54
CA LEU A 10 -24.33 6.01 14.65
C LEU A 10 -23.50 6.39 13.41
N ILE A 11 -23.82 7.51 12.77
CA ILE A 11 -23.09 8.00 11.59
C ILE A 11 -21.62 8.28 11.94
N VAL A 12 -21.37 8.94 13.08
CA VAL A 12 -20.00 9.20 13.55
C VAL A 12 -19.22 7.91 13.79
N LEU A 13 -19.85 6.89 14.38
CA LEU A 13 -19.23 5.58 14.59
C LEU A 13 -18.85 4.88 13.28
N LEU A 14 -19.75 4.92 12.29
CA LEU A 14 -19.54 4.30 10.98
C LEU A 14 -18.38 4.95 10.19
N ILE A 15 -18.28 6.28 10.26
CA ILE A 15 -17.18 7.02 9.61
C ILE A 15 -15.83 6.66 10.25
N LEU A 16 -15.77 6.60 11.59
CA LEU A 16 -14.56 6.24 12.31
C LEU A 16 -14.09 4.80 11.99
N ALA A 17 -15.02 3.86 11.85
CA ALA A 17 -14.70 2.47 11.53
C ALA A 17 -14.06 2.31 10.13
N GLY A 18 -14.50 3.09 9.15
CA GLY A 18 -13.94 3.07 7.78
C GLY A 18 -12.52 3.64 7.66
N CYS A 19 -12.12 4.55 8.56
CA CYS A 19 -10.75 5.04 8.61
C CYS A 19 -9.80 4.01 9.23
N VAL A 20 -10.23 3.30 10.27
CA VAL A 20 -9.41 2.28 10.94
C VAL A 20 -9.16 1.07 10.03
N SER A 21 -10.15 0.63 9.26
CA SER A 21 -10.02 -0.56 8.41
C SER A 21 -8.95 -0.42 7.33
N GLN A 22 -8.84 0.75 6.70
CA GLN A 22 -7.83 1.00 5.67
C GLN A 22 -6.42 1.08 6.25
N ALA A 23 -6.25 1.75 7.40
CA ALA A 23 -4.95 1.82 8.08
C ALA A 23 -4.46 0.43 8.48
N GLN A 24 -5.35 -0.40 9.03
CA GLN A 24 -5.05 -1.78 9.39
C GLN A 24 -4.68 -2.64 8.16
N PHE A 25 -5.37 -2.48 7.04
CA PHE A 25 -5.03 -3.16 5.80
C PHE A 25 -3.61 -2.80 5.32
N LEU A 26 -3.24 -1.52 5.41
CA LEU A 26 -1.88 -1.06 5.11
C LEU A 26 -0.85 -1.65 6.09
N ASP A 27 -1.11 -1.57 7.39
CA ASP A 27 -0.17 -2.09 8.39
C ASP A 27 0.11 -3.59 8.20
N ASN A 28 -0.93 -4.37 7.87
CA ASN A 28 -0.83 -5.80 7.66
C ASN A 28 0.02 -6.20 6.44
N LYS A 29 0.13 -5.33 5.42
CA LYS A 29 0.84 -5.63 4.16
C LYS A 29 2.22 -4.95 4.09
N GLN A 30 2.49 -3.97 4.94
CA GLN A 30 3.72 -3.17 4.85
C GLN A 30 5.01 -3.99 5.01
N SER A 31 5.07 -4.93 5.95
CA SER A 31 6.26 -5.77 6.18
C SER A 31 6.61 -6.60 4.95
N MET A 32 5.60 -7.22 4.34
CA MET A 32 5.74 -7.98 3.10
C MET A 32 6.18 -7.08 1.94
N ALA A 33 5.59 -5.89 1.83
CA ALA A 33 5.97 -4.93 0.79
C ALA A 33 7.45 -4.53 0.90
N ILE A 34 7.92 -4.24 2.11
CA ILE A 34 9.33 -3.94 2.41
C ILE A 34 10.21 -5.11 2.00
N GLN A 35 9.85 -6.34 2.39
CA GLN A 35 10.63 -7.52 2.05
C GLN A 35 10.70 -7.75 0.53
N THR A 36 9.58 -7.58 -0.19
CA THR A 36 9.55 -7.68 -1.66
C THR A 36 10.45 -6.64 -2.32
N ALA A 37 10.40 -5.37 -1.87
CA ALA A 37 11.27 -4.32 -2.39
C ALA A 37 12.75 -4.61 -2.10
N SER A 38 13.08 -4.99 -0.86
CA SER A 38 14.45 -5.30 -0.45
C SER A 38 15.03 -6.48 -1.25
N ASN A 39 14.27 -7.56 -1.42
CA ASN A 39 14.73 -8.73 -2.19
C ASN A 39 15.04 -8.36 -3.65
N ARG A 40 14.15 -7.58 -4.29
CA ARG A 40 14.38 -7.09 -5.66
C ARG A 40 15.60 -6.18 -5.72
N ALA A 41 15.72 -5.25 -4.77
CA ALA A 41 16.83 -4.30 -4.73
C ALA A 41 18.18 -4.99 -4.49
N GLN A 42 18.22 -6.03 -3.65
CA GLN A 42 19.46 -6.76 -3.40
C GLN A 42 20.00 -7.40 -4.69
N PHE A 43 19.09 -7.93 -5.52
CA PHE A 43 19.41 -8.43 -6.84
C PHE A 43 19.84 -7.30 -7.80
N GLU A 44 19.02 -6.26 -7.97
CA GLU A 44 19.28 -5.18 -8.94
C GLU A 44 20.51 -4.34 -8.60
N LEU A 45 20.76 -4.08 -7.31
CA LEU A 45 21.90 -3.31 -6.84
C LEU A 45 23.15 -4.18 -6.66
N SER A 46 23.03 -5.51 -6.77
CA SER A 46 24.09 -6.49 -6.46
C SER A 46 24.69 -6.25 -5.07
N CYS A 47 23.83 -6.03 -4.08
CA CYS A 47 24.19 -5.57 -2.74
C CYS A 47 23.28 -6.20 -1.69
N GLN A 48 23.83 -6.94 -0.72
CA GLN A 48 23.02 -7.52 0.37
C GLN A 48 22.70 -6.51 1.49
N ASP A 49 23.55 -5.50 1.66
CA ASP A 49 23.37 -4.45 2.66
C ASP A 49 22.47 -3.34 2.12
N THR A 50 21.16 -3.58 2.18
CA THR A 50 20.12 -2.64 1.75
C THR A 50 19.26 -2.22 2.92
N SER A 51 18.98 -0.92 2.99
CA SER A 51 18.03 -0.32 3.92
C SER A 51 16.80 0.17 3.17
N ALA A 52 15.62 -0.16 3.70
CA ALA A 52 14.34 0.18 3.10
C ALA A 52 13.63 1.25 3.94
N THR A 53 13.05 2.23 3.26
CA THR A 53 12.23 3.29 3.85
C THR A 53 10.92 3.39 3.11
N VAL A 54 9.81 3.31 3.84
CA VAL A 54 8.48 3.57 3.29
C VAL A 54 8.30 5.07 3.14
N ILE A 55 8.15 5.53 1.89
CA ILE A 55 8.00 6.95 1.53
C ILE A 55 6.52 7.33 1.52
N SER A 56 5.69 6.49 0.90
CA SER A 56 4.24 6.65 0.89
C SER A 56 3.56 5.29 0.91
N ARG A 57 2.31 5.29 1.37
CA ARG A 57 1.45 4.10 1.40
C ARG A 57 -0.01 4.52 1.22
N GLU A 58 -0.75 3.79 0.40
CA GLU A 58 -2.15 4.10 0.11
C GLU A 58 -2.95 2.87 -0.28
N VAL A 59 -4.26 2.93 -0.09
CA VAL A 59 -5.19 1.88 -0.52
C VAL A 59 -5.79 2.30 -1.85
N ILE A 60 -5.49 1.53 -2.89
CA ILE A 60 -6.05 1.72 -4.23
C ILE A 60 -7.33 0.92 -4.37
N GLN A 61 -8.41 1.64 -4.59
CA GLN A 61 -9.71 1.05 -4.91
C GLN A 61 -9.73 0.54 -6.35
N PRO A 62 -10.44 -0.56 -6.61
CA PRO A 62 -10.60 -1.06 -7.97
C PRO A 62 -11.32 -0.03 -8.85
N ALA A 63 -10.85 0.11 -10.10
CA ALA A 63 -11.45 1.04 -11.07
C ALA A 63 -12.91 0.69 -11.43
N LEU A 64 -13.29 -0.58 -11.28
CA LEU A 64 -14.66 -1.06 -11.49
C LEU A 64 -15.13 -1.79 -10.23
N GLN A 65 -16.20 -1.28 -9.62
CA GLN A 65 -16.86 -1.88 -8.47
C GLN A 65 -18.38 -1.69 -8.60
N GLY A 66 -19.14 -2.77 -8.52
CA GLY A 66 -20.58 -2.75 -8.68
C GLY A 66 -21.24 -4.10 -8.35
N PRO A 67 -22.58 -4.20 -8.45
CA PRO A 67 -23.33 -5.38 -7.99
C PRO A 67 -22.92 -6.70 -8.66
N TRP A 68 -22.37 -6.61 -9.88
CA TRP A 68 -21.99 -7.75 -10.72
C TRP A 68 -20.46 -7.90 -10.88
N VAL A 69 -19.68 -6.94 -10.37
CA VAL A 69 -18.23 -6.87 -10.55
C VAL A 69 -17.56 -6.38 -9.28
N ASN A 70 -16.76 -7.26 -8.66
CA ASN A 70 -15.92 -6.93 -7.53
C ASN A 70 -14.47 -6.88 -8.00
N GLY A 71 -13.95 -5.68 -8.22
CA GLY A 71 -12.52 -5.51 -8.42
C GLY A 71 -11.74 -5.73 -7.11
N ILE A 72 -10.46 -6.05 -7.23
CA ILE A 72 -9.58 -6.33 -6.10
C ILE A 72 -8.96 -5.03 -5.61
N GLN A 73 -9.18 -4.72 -4.33
CA GLN A 73 -8.50 -3.63 -3.64
C GLN A 73 -7.01 -3.95 -3.48
N ARG A 74 -6.15 -2.95 -3.51
CA ARG A 74 -4.70 -3.15 -3.40
C ARG A 74 -4.09 -2.14 -2.44
N ALA A 75 -3.12 -2.56 -1.65
CA ALA A 75 -2.24 -1.66 -0.95
C ALA A 75 -1.05 -1.34 -1.87
N GLU A 76 -0.79 -0.06 -2.10
CA GLU A 76 0.39 0.41 -2.83
C GLU A 76 1.36 1.11 -1.86
N TYR A 77 2.65 0.77 -1.97
CA TYR A 77 3.72 1.37 -1.17
C TYR A 77 4.80 1.91 -2.10
N THR A 78 5.22 3.15 -1.88
CA THR A 78 6.46 3.65 -2.47
C THR A 78 7.58 3.43 -1.47
N ILE A 79 8.55 2.60 -1.83
CA ILE A 79 9.66 2.21 -0.95
C ILE A 79 10.96 2.66 -1.58
N GLY A 80 11.66 3.54 -0.87
CA GLY A 80 13.03 3.89 -1.19
C GLY A 80 13.99 2.85 -0.62
N ILE A 81 14.93 2.39 -1.43
CA ILE A 81 16.02 1.52 -1.01
C ILE A 81 17.33 2.26 -1.17
N SER A 82 18.20 2.16 -0.17
CA SER A 82 19.59 2.63 -0.25
C SER A 82 20.55 1.55 0.25
N GLY A 83 21.67 1.38 -0.44
CA GLY A 83 22.69 0.38 -0.09
C GLY A 83 23.86 0.42 -1.06
N CYS A 84 25.06 0.10 -0.60
CA CYS A 84 26.28 0.07 -1.42
C CYS A 84 26.51 1.33 -2.28
N GLY A 85 26.19 2.52 -1.76
CA GLY A 85 26.32 3.79 -2.49
C GLY A 85 25.29 4.02 -3.60
N LYS A 86 24.29 3.15 -3.73
CA LYS A 86 23.21 3.23 -4.72
C LYS A 86 21.88 3.48 -4.04
N LYS A 87 20.92 4.00 -4.83
CA LYS A 87 19.54 4.21 -4.41
C LYS A 87 18.60 3.70 -5.50
N ALA A 88 17.48 3.14 -5.08
CA ALA A 88 16.39 2.72 -5.95
C ALA A 88 15.06 3.07 -5.28
N MET A 89 14.00 3.15 -6.08
CA MET A 89 12.64 3.36 -5.59
C MET A 89 11.73 2.35 -6.26
N PHE A 90 10.87 1.72 -5.47
CA PHE A 90 9.92 0.73 -5.94
C PHE A 90 8.51 1.11 -5.53
N VAL A 91 7.57 1.07 -6.48
CA VAL A 91 6.16 0.91 -6.14
C VAL A 91 5.87 -0.57 -5.96
N VAL A 92 5.43 -0.92 -4.76
CA VAL A 92 5.07 -2.29 -4.37
C VAL A 92 3.57 -2.39 -4.22
N ILE A 93 2.97 -3.34 -4.92
CA ILE A 93 1.53 -3.55 -5.00
C ILE A 93 1.19 -4.86 -4.30
N CYS A 94 0.34 -4.81 -3.29
CA CYS A 94 -0.12 -5.97 -2.53
C CYS A 94 -1.65 -6.10 -2.69
N PRO A 95 -2.16 -7.06 -3.48
CA PRO A 95 -3.59 -7.28 -3.61
C PRO A 95 -4.22 -7.77 -2.30
N ASP A 96 -5.45 -7.32 -2.06
CA ASP A 96 -6.30 -7.90 -1.02
C ASP A 96 -6.67 -9.34 -1.38
N GLY A 97 -6.71 -10.22 -0.38
CA GLY A 97 -6.91 -11.66 -0.55
C GLY A 97 -5.71 -12.44 -1.15
N GLY A 98 -4.59 -11.78 -1.48
CA GLY A 98 -3.37 -12.43 -1.96
C GLY A 98 -2.28 -12.60 -0.90
N GLU A 99 -1.45 -13.64 -1.04
CA GLU A 99 -0.31 -13.93 -0.15
C GLU A 99 1.00 -13.24 -0.55
N GLY A 100 1.04 -12.59 -1.72
CA GLY A 100 2.27 -11.98 -2.24
C GLY A 100 2.09 -10.52 -2.63
N CYS A 101 3.20 -9.78 -2.62
CA CYS A 101 3.31 -8.44 -3.18
C CYS A 101 4.19 -8.47 -4.44
N PHE A 102 3.99 -7.49 -5.31
CA PHE A 102 4.77 -7.31 -6.52
C PHE A 102 5.44 -5.93 -6.50
N ALA A 103 6.78 -5.90 -6.56
CA ALA A 103 7.52 -4.66 -6.79
C ALA A 103 7.56 -4.40 -8.30
N ALA A 104 6.83 -3.38 -8.76
CA ALA A 104 6.70 -3.06 -10.18
C ALA A 104 7.93 -2.32 -10.75
N GLY A 105 8.61 -1.52 -9.93
CA GLY A 105 9.77 -0.73 -10.33
C GLY A 105 9.60 0.76 -9.96
N PRO A 106 10.39 1.66 -10.58
CA PRO A 106 10.17 3.10 -10.45
C PRO A 106 8.70 3.42 -10.82
N GLY A 107 8.06 4.27 -10.02
CA GLY A 107 6.60 4.35 -9.91
C GLY A 107 5.84 4.83 -11.16
N ARG A 108 4.52 5.05 -11.01
CA ARG A 108 3.59 5.29 -12.14
C ARG A 108 3.82 6.61 -12.90
N PHE A 109 4.79 7.43 -12.49
CA PHE A 109 5.09 8.73 -13.09
C PHE A 109 6.61 9.00 -13.14
N HIS A 110 7.35 8.27 -13.98
CA HIS A 110 8.65 8.75 -14.44
C HIS A 110 8.46 9.44 -15.78
N HIS A 111 8.39 10.77 -15.76
CA HIS A 111 8.85 11.53 -16.92
C HIS A 111 10.37 11.43 -16.90
N GLU A 112 10.92 10.63 -17.81
CA GLU A 112 12.30 10.75 -18.23
C GLU A 112 12.47 12.20 -18.73
N TYR A 113 13.32 12.98 -18.08
CA TYR A 113 13.79 14.26 -18.58
C TYR A 113 15.25 14.10 -19.01
#